data_AF-A0A3C0X048-F1
#
_entry.id   AF-A0A3C0X048-F1
#
_cell.length_a   1.000
_cell.length_b   1.000
_cell.length_c   1.000
_cell.angle_alpha   90.00
_cell.angle_beta   90.00
_cell.angle_gamma   90.00
#
_symmetry.space_group_name_H-M   'P 1'
#
loop_
_entity.id
_entity.type
_entity.pdbx_description
1 polymer ?
#
loop_
_entity_poly.entity_id
_entity_poly.type
_entity_poly.pdbx_seq_one_letter_code
_entity_poly.pdbx_strand_id
1 'polypeptide(L)'
;MKLNYEIYRRKVRACFVGKSVGGTLGMPYEGPVQVNNVTYYDPVPNEMVPNDDLDLQVTFLEILMREGLPVSRLKLGDLWNLYNSGSLPDEYGVANANYRKMIYAPLSGVYNNAFHSGMGAAIRSELWACLAPGDPELAVRIATEDACVDHSGDGISAIRFLAAIESAAFAENDLNKLIE
;
A
#
# COMPACT_ATOMS: atom_id res chain seq x y z
N MET A 1 -0.16 -19.06 -15.88
CA MET A 1 1.19 -18.78 -16.43
C MET A 1 2.24 -19.26 -15.44
N LYS A 2 3.38 -19.83 -15.85
CA LYS A 2 4.49 -20.15 -14.93
C LYS A 2 5.51 -19.01 -14.96
N LEU A 3 5.57 -18.23 -13.89
CA LEU A 3 6.55 -17.17 -13.74
C LEU A 3 7.92 -17.79 -13.38
N ASN A 4 8.97 -17.49 -14.15
CA ASN A 4 10.33 -17.85 -13.77
C ASN A 4 10.71 -17.12 -12.48
N TYR A 5 11.33 -17.81 -11.51
CA TYR A 5 11.82 -17.22 -10.26
C TYR A 5 12.72 -15.99 -10.48
N GLU A 6 13.62 -16.00 -11.46
CA GLU A 6 14.49 -14.84 -11.73
C GLU A 6 13.68 -13.65 -12.23
N ILE A 7 12.66 -13.90 -13.07
CA ILE A 7 11.74 -12.85 -13.54
C ILE A 7 10.91 -12.31 -12.38
N TYR A 8 10.37 -13.21 -11.54
CA TYR A 8 9.64 -12.86 -10.32
C TYR A 8 10.48 -11.95 -9.42
N ARG A 9 11.66 -12.43 -9.02
CA ARG A 9 12.57 -11.71 -8.12
C ARG A 9 12.96 -10.35 -8.69
N ARG A 10 13.21 -10.26 -10.00
CA ARG A 10 13.51 -8.99 -10.67
C ARG A 10 12.32 -8.03 -10.63
N LYS A 11 11.09 -8.51 -10.87
CA LYS A 11 9.88 -7.68 -10.85
C LYS A 11 9.53 -7.23 -9.42
N VAL A 12 9.62 -8.11 -8.42
CA VAL A 12 9.49 -7.72 -7.00
C VAL A 12 10.51 -6.64 -6.64
N ARG A 13 11.79 -6.83 -7.00
CA ARG A 13 12.83 -5.80 -6.76
C ARG A 13 12.48 -4.47 -7.43
N ALA A 14 11.94 -4.52 -8.65
CA ALA A 14 11.52 -3.31 -9.37
C ALA A 14 10.35 -2.59 -8.69
N CYS A 15 9.38 -3.31 -8.10
CA CYS A 15 8.30 -2.71 -7.32
C CYS A 15 8.86 -1.91 -6.14
N PHE A 16 9.71 -2.53 -5.30
CA PHE A 16 10.31 -1.87 -4.15
C PHE A 16 11.20 -0.67 -4.54
N VAL A 17 12.05 -0.84 -5.57
CA VAL A 17 12.91 0.26 -6.04
C VAL A 17 12.07 1.38 -6.65
N GLY A 18 11.04 1.06 -7.44
CA GLY A 18 10.14 2.04 -8.06
C GLY A 18 9.43 2.88 -7.00
N LYS A 19 8.95 2.24 -5.93
CA LYS A 19 8.35 2.93 -4.79
C LYS A 19 9.33 3.87 -4.10
N SER A 20 10.54 3.39 -3.77
CA SER A 20 11.58 4.23 -3.17
C SER A 20 11.96 5.43 -4.06
N VAL A 21 12.11 5.20 -5.37
CA VAL A 21 12.45 6.22 -6.37
C VAL A 21 11.36 7.30 -6.42
N GLY A 22 10.09 6.88 -6.53
CA GLY A 22 8.94 7.79 -6.60
C GLY A 22 8.74 8.59 -5.31
N GLY A 23 8.69 7.91 -4.16
CA GLY A 23 8.54 8.56 -2.85
C GLY A 23 9.67 9.55 -2.57
N THR A 24 10.92 9.19 -2.90
CA THR A 24 12.07 10.08 -2.73
C THR A 24 12.02 11.32 -3.61
N LEU A 25 11.51 11.19 -4.84
CA LEU A 25 11.38 12.33 -5.75
C LEU A 25 10.21 13.24 -5.34
N GLY A 26 9.12 12.66 -4.86
CA GLY A 26 7.89 13.37 -4.50
C GLY A 26 7.95 14.09 -3.15
N MET A 27 8.64 13.52 -2.16
CA MET A 27 8.64 14.00 -0.77
C MET A 27 8.92 15.50 -0.60
N PRO A 28 9.92 16.11 -1.28
CA PRO A 28 10.21 17.55 -1.12
C PRO A 28 9.06 18.47 -1.58
N TYR A 29 8.09 17.93 -2.32
CA TYR A 29 6.97 18.65 -2.90
C TYR A 29 5.62 18.30 -2.25
N GLU A 30 5.62 17.54 -1.17
CA GLU A 30 4.41 17.16 -0.45
C GLU A 30 3.78 18.38 0.27
N GLY A 31 2.48 18.61 0.05
CA GLY A 31 1.69 19.64 0.72
C GLY A 31 1.33 20.86 -0.15
N PRO A 32 2.29 21.59 -0.74
CA PRO A 32 1.98 22.73 -1.60
C PRO A 32 1.15 22.37 -2.84
N VAL A 33 0.05 23.08 -3.05
CA VAL A 33 -0.77 22.97 -4.26
C VAL A 33 -0.13 23.81 -5.37
N GLN A 34 0.83 23.21 -6.09
CA GLN A 34 1.57 23.91 -7.14
C GLN A 34 1.98 22.96 -8.27
N VAL A 35 2.28 23.55 -9.44
CA VAL A 35 2.91 22.83 -10.55
C VAL A 35 4.41 22.87 -10.34
N ASN A 36 5.03 21.70 -10.17
CA ASN A 36 6.46 21.56 -9.99
C ASN A 36 7.16 21.28 -11.33
N ASN A 37 8.27 21.97 -11.61
CA ASN A 37 9.13 21.66 -12.75
C ASN A 37 10.25 20.70 -12.33
N VAL A 38 9.90 19.43 -12.16
CA VAL A 38 10.83 18.39 -11.69
C VAL A 38 11.54 17.77 -12.89
N THR A 39 12.85 17.95 -12.98
CA THR A 39 13.69 17.36 -14.04
C THR A 39 14.50 16.17 -13.56
N TYR A 40 14.99 16.23 -12.32
CA TYR A 40 15.73 15.18 -11.63
C TYR A 40 15.67 15.43 -10.11
N TYR A 41 16.33 14.57 -9.34
CA TYR A 41 16.59 14.81 -7.92
C TYR A 41 17.52 16.01 -7.72
N ASP A 42 17.14 16.94 -6.85
CA ASP A 42 17.95 18.10 -6.49
C ASP A 42 17.83 18.44 -4.98
N PRO A 43 18.85 18.18 -4.16
CA PRO A 43 20.09 17.47 -4.50
C PRO A 43 19.84 15.98 -4.78
N VAL A 44 20.79 15.31 -5.44
CA VAL A 44 20.73 13.85 -5.61
C VAL A 44 20.87 13.16 -4.25
N PRO A 45 19.89 12.36 -3.81
CA PRO A 45 19.93 11.71 -2.51
C PRO A 45 20.90 10.52 -2.52
N ASN A 46 21.49 10.22 -1.36
CA ASN A 46 22.35 9.04 -1.19
C ASN A 46 21.57 7.79 -0.75
N GLU A 47 20.35 7.98 -0.25
CA GLU A 47 19.45 6.94 0.25
C GLU A 47 17.98 7.34 0.04
N MET A 48 17.04 6.43 0.26
CA MET A 48 15.63 6.79 0.22
C MET A 48 15.30 7.75 1.37
N VAL A 49 14.41 8.71 1.14
CA VAL A 49 13.85 9.50 2.24
C VAL A 49 12.83 8.66 3.01
N PRO A 50 12.74 8.78 4.35
CA PRO A 50 11.66 8.17 5.12
C PRO A 50 10.30 8.70 4.66
N ASN A 51 9.34 7.81 4.41
CA ASN A 51 7.96 8.14 4.03
C ASN A 51 7.06 6.93 4.26
N ASP A 52 5.76 7.18 4.44
CA ASP A 52 4.80 6.13 4.76
C ASP A 52 4.53 5.19 3.56
N ASP A 53 4.67 5.62 2.31
CA ASP A 53 4.45 4.78 1.13
C ASP A 53 5.18 3.43 1.19
N LEU A 54 6.45 3.42 1.60
CA LEU A 54 7.25 2.20 1.71
C LEU A 54 7.34 1.68 3.15
N ASP A 55 7.43 2.56 4.15
CA ASP A 55 7.59 2.16 5.55
C ASP A 55 6.39 1.34 6.04
N LEU A 56 5.18 1.67 5.55
CA LEU A 56 3.99 0.90 5.86
C LEU A 56 4.04 -0.49 5.20
N GLN A 57 4.48 -0.60 3.94
CA GLN A 57 4.61 -1.90 3.29
C GLN A 57 5.60 -2.83 4.01
N VAL A 58 6.71 -2.28 4.50
CA VAL A 58 7.68 -3.04 5.31
C VAL A 58 7.06 -3.48 6.64
N THR A 59 6.30 -2.60 7.30
CA THR A 59 5.59 -2.93 8.54
C THR A 59 4.58 -4.07 8.32
N PHE A 60 3.79 -4.00 7.24
CA PHE A 60 2.84 -5.06 6.90
C PHE A 60 3.54 -6.37 6.53
N LEU A 61 4.67 -6.32 5.83
CA LEU A 61 5.47 -7.52 5.55
C LEU A 61 5.97 -8.19 6.84
N GLU A 62 6.47 -7.40 7.80
CA GLU A 62 6.90 -7.92 9.10
C GLU A 62 5.73 -8.56 9.87
N ILE A 63 4.54 -7.95 9.82
CA ILE A 63 3.31 -8.52 10.39
C ILE A 63 3.02 -9.90 9.77
N LEU A 64 3.08 -10.01 8.45
CA LEU A 64 2.83 -11.27 7.74
C LEU A 64 3.90 -12.33 8.07
N MET A 65 5.15 -11.93 8.23
CA MET A 65 6.24 -12.84 8.60
C MET A 65 6.05 -13.43 10.00
N ARG A 66 5.41 -12.68 10.91
CA ARG A 66 5.07 -13.16 12.27
C ARG A 66 3.81 -14.03 12.30
N GLU A 67 2.78 -13.63 11.56
CA GLU A 67 1.44 -14.23 11.66
C GLU A 67 1.15 -15.34 10.64
N GLY A 68 1.94 -15.39 9.58
CA GLY A 68 1.70 -16.27 8.44
C GLY A 68 0.44 -15.92 7.64
N LEU A 69 0.13 -16.80 6.70
CA LEU A 69 -1.06 -16.74 5.85
C LEU A 69 -2.23 -17.53 6.48
N PRO A 70 -3.50 -17.22 6.13
CA PRO A 70 -3.94 -16.19 5.19
C PRO A 70 -3.88 -14.77 5.80
N VAL A 71 -3.79 -13.77 4.92
CA VAL A 71 -3.92 -12.36 5.31
C VAL A 71 -5.34 -12.12 5.83
N SER A 72 -5.45 -11.40 6.94
CA SER A 72 -6.71 -11.14 7.62
C SER A 72 -6.75 -9.73 8.15
N ARG A 73 -7.83 -8.98 7.87
CA ARG A 73 -8.05 -7.63 8.42
C ARG A 73 -8.00 -7.56 9.95
N LEU A 74 -8.36 -8.65 10.64
CA LEU A 74 -8.29 -8.71 12.10
C LEU A 74 -6.84 -8.74 12.55
N LYS A 75 -6.03 -9.66 12.02
CA LYS A 75 -4.60 -9.75 12.33
C LYS A 75 -3.83 -8.49 11.94
N LEU A 76 -4.12 -7.96 10.75
CA LEU A 76 -3.53 -6.70 10.28
C LEU A 76 -3.92 -5.56 11.22
N GLY A 77 -5.20 -5.41 11.55
CA GLY A 77 -5.66 -4.41 12.51
C GLY A 77 -5.01 -4.54 13.88
N ASP A 78 -4.95 -5.74 14.45
CA ASP A 78 -4.38 -5.99 15.77
C ASP A 78 -2.91 -5.56 15.85
N LEU A 79 -2.11 -5.99 14.89
CA LEU A 79 -0.68 -5.71 14.89
C LEU A 79 -0.35 -4.30 14.40
N TRP A 80 -1.11 -3.77 13.46
CA TRP A 80 -1.04 -2.36 13.06
C TRP A 80 -1.23 -1.45 14.26
N ASN A 81 -2.22 -1.74 15.11
CA ASN A 81 -2.46 -0.97 16.32
C ASN A 81 -1.38 -1.17 17.39
N LEU A 82 -0.82 -2.38 17.49
CA LEU A 82 0.25 -2.70 18.45
C LEU A 82 1.58 -2.01 18.10
N TYR A 83 2.01 -2.10 16.83
CA TYR A 83 3.30 -1.57 16.38
C TYR A 83 3.24 -0.10 15.99
N ASN A 84 2.04 0.43 15.73
CA ASN A 84 1.84 1.82 15.30
C ASN A 84 0.93 2.59 16.26
N SER A 85 1.15 2.43 17.57
CA SER A 85 0.34 3.01 18.65
C SER A 85 0.49 4.54 18.82
N GLY A 86 1.18 5.21 17.89
CA GLY A 86 1.40 6.67 17.89
C GLY A 86 0.22 7.45 17.31
N SER A 87 0.32 8.78 17.34
CA SER A 87 -0.60 9.68 16.62
C SER A 87 -0.23 9.67 15.14
N LEU A 88 -0.86 8.79 14.38
CA LEU A 88 -0.75 8.77 12.93
C LEU A 88 -1.64 9.83 12.30
N PRO A 89 -1.27 10.37 11.12
CA PRO A 89 -2.10 11.33 10.41
C PRO A 89 -3.41 10.68 9.94
N ASP A 90 -4.41 11.53 9.75
CA ASP A 90 -5.58 11.29 8.91
C ASP A 90 -6.28 9.92 9.11
N GLU A 91 -6.46 9.14 8.05
CA GLU A 91 -7.17 7.85 8.06
C GLU A 91 -6.62 6.87 9.11
N TYR A 92 -5.29 6.81 9.24
CA TYR A 92 -4.60 5.85 10.10
C TYR A 92 -4.86 6.19 11.57
N GLY A 93 -4.79 7.48 11.91
CA GLY A 93 -5.05 7.96 13.26
C GLY A 93 -6.50 7.72 13.68
N VAL A 94 -7.45 7.97 12.78
CA VAL A 94 -8.87 7.70 13.04
C VAL A 94 -9.12 6.21 13.23
N ALA A 95 -8.58 5.36 12.35
CA ALA A 95 -8.72 3.92 12.44
C ALA A 95 -8.11 3.37 13.75
N ASN A 96 -6.96 3.90 14.17
CA ASN A 96 -6.33 3.55 15.45
C ASN A 96 -7.21 3.94 16.65
N ALA A 97 -7.77 5.16 16.63
CA ALA A 97 -8.69 5.62 17.66
C ALA A 97 -9.99 4.78 17.73
N ASN A 98 -10.49 4.32 16.59
CA ASN A 98 -11.64 3.42 16.50
C ASN A 98 -11.32 2.03 17.06
N TYR A 99 -10.16 1.49 16.71
CA TYR A 99 -9.71 0.20 17.23
C TYR A 99 -9.59 0.20 18.75
N ARG A 100 -9.08 1.29 19.36
CA ARG A 100 -9.04 1.47 20.83
C ARG A 100 -10.44 1.50 21.49
N LYS A 101 -11.48 1.80 20.72
CA LYS A 101 -12.89 1.74 21.14
C LYS A 101 -13.55 0.39 20.83
N MET A 102 -12.77 -0.62 20.44
CA MET A 102 -13.25 -1.94 19.99
C MET A 102 -14.13 -1.87 18.74
N ILE A 103 -13.93 -0.85 17.92
CA ILE A 103 -14.53 -0.75 16.59
C ILE A 103 -13.50 -1.31 15.60
N TYR A 104 -13.69 -2.55 15.18
CA TYR A 104 -12.76 -3.28 14.31
C TYR A 104 -13.10 -3.13 12.82
N ALA A 105 -12.16 -3.53 11.97
CA ALA A 105 -12.36 -3.58 10.52
C ALA A 105 -13.57 -4.47 10.16
N PRO A 106 -14.39 -4.10 9.16
CA PRO A 106 -14.21 -2.95 8.27
C PRO A 106 -14.74 -1.62 8.84
N LEU A 107 -15.40 -1.63 10.00
CA LEU A 107 -16.03 -0.43 10.56
C LEU A 107 -15.01 0.60 11.04
N SER A 108 -13.80 0.16 11.43
CA SER A 108 -12.69 1.04 11.83
C SER A 108 -12.29 2.03 10.74
N GLY A 109 -12.33 1.63 9.46
CA GLY A 109 -12.03 2.51 8.33
C GLY A 109 -13.18 3.44 7.92
N VAL A 110 -14.37 3.26 8.49
CA VAL A 110 -15.59 4.01 8.14
C VAL A 110 -16.00 4.99 9.23
N TYR A 111 -16.03 4.52 10.48
CA TYR A 111 -16.67 5.24 11.57
C TYR A 111 -15.93 6.53 11.90
N ASN A 112 -16.60 7.67 11.72
CA ASN A 112 -16.03 9.00 12.00
C ASN A 112 -14.70 9.28 11.26
N ASN A 113 -14.50 8.67 10.10
CA ASN A 113 -13.30 8.84 9.29
C ASN A 113 -13.57 9.74 8.08
N ALA A 114 -13.21 11.02 8.16
CA ALA A 114 -13.35 11.95 7.03
C ALA A 114 -12.33 11.70 5.90
N PHE A 115 -11.28 10.92 6.18
CA PHE A 115 -10.18 10.62 5.27
C PHE A 115 -10.34 9.25 4.59
N HIS A 116 -11.50 8.60 4.74
CA HIS A 116 -11.69 7.21 4.33
C HIS A 116 -11.44 6.93 2.83
N SER A 117 -11.51 7.97 1.98
CA SER A 117 -11.22 7.92 0.54
C SER A 117 -9.83 8.48 0.18
N GLY A 118 -8.94 8.61 1.15
CA GLY A 118 -7.56 9.06 0.97
C GLY A 118 -6.70 8.05 0.19
N MET A 119 -5.44 8.44 -0.03
CA MET A 119 -4.47 7.66 -0.80
C MET A 119 -3.71 6.62 0.03
N GLY A 120 -3.82 6.63 1.37
CA GLY A 120 -2.98 5.84 2.25
C GLY A 120 -3.08 4.32 2.06
N ALA A 121 -4.23 3.81 1.61
CA ALA A 121 -4.36 2.40 1.21
C ALA A 121 -3.69 2.15 -0.14
N ALA A 122 -3.95 3.01 -1.13
CA ALA A 122 -3.47 2.86 -2.49
C ALA A 122 -1.94 2.78 -2.57
N ILE A 123 -1.24 3.57 -1.75
CA ILE A 123 0.23 3.56 -1.67
C ILE A 123 0.81 2.26 -1.08
N ARG A 124 0.00 1.30 -0.62
CA ARG A 124 0.46 -0.01 -0.11
C ARG A 124 0.20 -1.18 -1.07
N SER A 125 -0.37 -0.91 -2.24
CA SER A 125 -0.83 -1.93 -3.20
C SER A 125 0.27 -2.89 -3.67
N GLU A 126 1.50 -2.39 -3.83
CA GLU A 126 2.59 -3.14 -4.45
C GLU A 126 2.98 -4.39 -3.64
N LEU A 127 2.89 -4.31 -2.31
CA LEU A 127 3.12 -5.44 -1.41
C LEU A 127 2.17 -6.60 -1.75
N TRP A 128 0.88 -6.30 -1.88
CA TRP A 128 -0.16 -7.31 -2.12
C TRP A 128 -0.05 -7.90 -3.53
N ALA A 129 0.31 -7.08 -4.52
CA ALA A 129 0.63 -7.55 -5.86
C ALA A 129 1.84 -8.50 -5.88
N CYS A 130 2.90 -8.19 -5.11
CA CYS A 130 4.10 -9.03 -5.00
C CYS A 130 3.83 -10.39 -4.34
N LEU A 131 2.82 -10.48 -3.47
CA LEU A 131 2.39 -11.72 -2.82
C LEU A 131 1.44 -12.57 -3.69
N ALA A 132 0.86 -11.97 -4.73
CA ALA A 132 -0.05 -12.62 -5.67
C ALA A 132 0.35 -12.36 -7.14
N PRO A 133 1.58 -12.70 -7.58
CA PRO A 133 2.08 -12.32 -8.89
C PRO A 133 1.34 -13.05 -10.02
N GLY A 134 0.70 -12.29 -10.92
CA GLY A 134 -0.08 -12.83 -12.03
C GLY A 134 -1.42 -13.45 -11.59
N ASP A 135 -1.87 -13.18 -10.37
CA ASP A 135 -3.19 -13.51 -9.84
C ASP A 135 -3.87 -12.24 -9.31
N PRO A 136 -4.44 -11.40 -10.20
CA PRO A 136 -5.07 -10.13 -9.82
C PRO A 136 -6.24 -10.32 -8.85
N GLU A 137 -6.98 -11.42 -8.96
CA GLU A 137 -8.11 -11.71 -8.09
C GLU A 137 -7.64 -11.94 -6.65
N LEU A 138 -6.56 -12.70 -6.46
CA LEU A 138 -5.95 -12.87 -5.15
C LEU A 138 -5.37 -11.56 -4.61
N ALA A 139 -4.68 -10.78 -5.44
CA ALA A 139 -4.13 -9.48 -5.05
C ALA A 139 -5.23 -8.54 -4.54
N VAL A 140 -6.35 -8.43 -5.27
CA VAL A 140 -7.54 -7.64 -4.89
C VAL A 140 -8.14 -8.10 -3.57
N ARG A 141 -8.27 -9.42 -3.36
CA ARG A 141 -8.81 -9.97 -2.10
C ARG A 141 -7.94 -9.59 -0.92
N ILE A 142 -6.63 -9.77 -1.04
CA ILE A 142 -5.68 -9.48 0.04
C ILE A 142 -5.60 -7.97 0.31
N ALA A 143 -5.48 -7.15 -0.74
CA ALA A 143 -5.49 -5.69 -0.62
C ALA A 143 -6.77 -5.15 0.03
N THR A 144 -7.91 -5.83 -0.17
CA THR A 144 -9.16 -5.48 0.52
C THR A 144 -9.10 -5.76 2.02
N GLU A 145 -8.46 -6.86 2.44
CA GLU A 145 -8.27 -7.17 3.86
C GLU A 145 -7.43 -6.09 4.56
N ASP A 146 -6.41 -5.57 3.89
CA ASP A 146 -5.63 -4.41 4.36
C ASP A 146 -6.48 -3.14 4.40
N ALA A 147 -6.94 -2.66 3.24
CA ALA A 147 -7.49 -1.32 3.15
C ALA A 147 -8.78 -1.12 3.94
N CYS A 148 -9.56 -2.16 4.22
CA CYS A 148 -10.75 -2.02 5.06
C CYS A 148 -10.43 -1.74 6.54
N VAL A 149 -9.17 -1.83 6.96
CA VAL A 149 -8.73 -1.48 8.32
C VAL A 149 -8.84 0.03 8.55
N ASP A 150 -8.47 0.85 7.57
CA ASP A 150 -8.35 2.30 7.70
C ASP A 150 -9.09 3.11 6.62
N HIS A 151 -9.57 2.48 5.54
CA HIS A 151 -10.26 3.13 4.43
C HIS A 151 -11.64 2.53 4.14
N SER A 152 -12.44 3.26 3.35
CA SER A 152 -13.70 2.80 2.79
C SER A 152 -14.07 3.54 1.50
N GLY A 153 -15.03 3.03 0.74
CA GLY A 153 -15.45 3.66 -0.52
C GLY A 153 -14.31 3.71 -1.54
N ASP A 154 -14.03 4.90 -2.07
CA ASP A 154 -13.04 5.10 -3.13
C ASP A 154 -11.61 4.74 -2.70
N GLY A 155 -11.27 4.85 -1.41
CA GLY A 155 -9.96 4.41 -0.90
C GLY A 155 -9.73 2.90 -1.09
N ILE A 156 -10.77 2.09 -0.89
CA ILE A 156 -10.74 0.65 -1.17
C ILE A 156 -10.76 0.39 -2.69
N SER A 157 -11.52 1.18 -3.45
CA SER A 157 -11.54 1.03 -4.92
C SER A 157 -10.17 1.29 -5.53
N ALA A 158 -9.44 2.31 -5.04
CA ALA A 158 -8.13 2.69 -5.53
C ALA A 158 -7.08 1.59 -5.33
N ILE A 159 -6.95 1.05 -4.10
CA ILE A 159 -5.98 -0.03 -3.86
C ILE A 159 -6.33 -1.30 -4.65
N ARG A 160 -7.62 -1.62 -4.82
CA ARG A 160 -8.04 -2.80 -5.59
C ARG A 160 -7.62 -2.68 -7.04
N PHE A 161 -7.83 -1.50 -7.63
CA PHE A 161 -7.43 -1.22 -9.00
C PHE A 161 -5.92 -1.34 -9.17
N LEU A 162 -5.13 -0.69 -8.32
CA LEU A 162 -3.67 -0.74 -8.39
C LEU A 162 -3.13 -2.15 -8.17
N ALA A 163 -3.57 -2.85 -7.12
CA ALA A 163 -3.12 -4.21 -6.81
C ALA A 163 -3.45 -5.20 -7.94
N ALA A 164 -4.60 -5.03 -8.61
CA ALA A 164 -4.95 -5.85 -9.78
C ALA A 164 -3.99 -5.63 -10.95
N ILE A 165 -3.75 -4.37 -11.29
CA ILE A 165 -2.86 -3.96 -12.39
C ILE A 165 -1.43 -4.40 -12.13
N GLU A 166 -0.92 -4.12 -10.94
CA GLU A 166 0.45 -4.46 -10.54
C GLU A 166 0.66 -5.97 -10.50
N SER A 167 -0.32 -6.73 -10.00
CA SER A 167 -0.30 -8.19 -10.05
C SER A 167 -0.30 -8.69 -11.50
N ALA A 168 -1.18 -8.16 -12.35
CA ALA A 168 -1.25 -8.51 -13.76
C ALA A 168 0.05 -8.18 -14.49
N ALA A 169 0.73 -7.10 -14.12
CA ALA A 169 2.01 -6.67 -14.69
C ALA A 169 3.16 -7.66 -14.43
N PHE A 170 2.99 -8.65 -13.54
CA PHE A 170 3.93 -9.78 -13.48
C PHE A 170 3.84 -10.66 -14.74
N ALA A 171 2.66 -10.76 -15.34
CA ALA A 171 2.34 -11.63 -16.47
C ALA A 171 2.23 -10.93 -17.82
N GLU A 172 1.68 -9.72 -17.83
CA GLU A 172 1.46 -8.89 -19.01
C GLU A 172 2.46 -7.73 -19.03
N ASN A 173 2.98 -7.39 -20.20
CA ASN A 173 3.93 -6.27 -20.36
C ASN A 173 3.36 -5.16 -21.27
N ASP A 174 2.21 -5.39 -21.91
CA ASP A 174 1.48 -4.36 -22.66
C ASP A 174 0.70 -3.46 -21.68
N LEU A 175 1.10 -2.20 -21.60
CA LEU A 175 0.48 -1.21 -20.72
C LEU A 175 -1.00 -0.98 -21.04
N ASN A 176 -1.40 -1.04 -22.31
CA ASN A 176 -2.80 -0.78 -22.68
C ASN A 176 -3.69 -1.93 -22.21
N LYS A 177 -3.23 -3.17 -22.34
CA LYS A 177 -3.98 -4.33 -21.84
C LYS A 177 -4.10 -4.37 -20.33
N LEU A 178 -3.16 -3.77 -19.60
CA LEU A 178 -3.22 -3.70 -18.14
C LEU A 178 -4.35 -2.79 -17.64
N ILE A 179 -4.79 -1.83 -18.45
CA ILE A 179 -5.81 -0.84 -18.08
C ILE A 179 -7.16 -1.07 -18.77
N GLU A 180 -7.31 -2.16 -19.52
CA GLU A 180 -8.57 -2.66 -20.10
C GLU A 180 -9.35 -3.52 -19.11
#